data_AF-A0A0C7NR44-F1
#
_entry.id   AF-A0A0C7NR44-F1
#
_cell.length_a   1.000
_cell.length_b   1.000
_cell.length_c   1.000
_cell.angle_alpha   90.00
_cell.angle_beta   90.00
_cell.angle_gamma   90.00
#
_symmetry.space_group_name_H-M   'P 1'
#
loop_
_entity.id
_entity.type
_entity.pdbx_description
1 polymer ?
#
loop_
_entity_poly.entity_id
_entity_poly.type
_entity_poly.pdbx_seq_one_letter_code
_entity_poly.pdbx_strand_id
1 'polypeptide(L)'
;MDVIQHLKKLTYELKLNERVTFHEPVPYYKLYTEINQYYLGIIPHKRNLLTDYTVPNKLYDYILSGLKVLFSNNPSLLEENEIYNFGMSYEAGNKEDFINKIRLL
;
A
#
# COMPACT_ATOMS: atom_id res chain seq x y z
N MET A 1 -18.56 14.95 0.92
CA MET A 1 -18.94 13.55 1.18
C MET A 1 -17.77 12.90 1.88
N ASP A 2 -17.99 12.27 3.03
CA ASP A 2 -16.93 11.59 3.78
C ASP A 2 -16.40 10.39 2.97
N VAL A 3 -15.11 10.42 2.60
CA VAL A 3 -14.47 9.38 1.80
C VAL A 3 -14.52 8.03 2.52
N ILE A 4 -14.39 8.01 3.85
CA ILE A 4 -14.46 6.79 4.64
C ILE A 4 -15.86 6.18 4.56
N GLN A 5 -16.90 7.01 4.68
CA GLN A 5 -18.27 6.53 4.57
C GLN A 5 -18.57 5.98 3.16
N HIS A 6 -18.03 6.61 2.12
CA HIS A 6 -18.13 6.10 0.75
C HIS A 6 -17.47 4.73 0.60
N LEU A 7 -16.24 4.57 1.10
CA LEU A 7 -15.49 3.31 1.03
C LEU A 7 -16.18 2.20 1.83
N LYS A 8 -16.69 2.49 3.04
CA LYS A 8 -17.48 1.53 3.82
C LYS A 8 -18.69 1.04 3.04
N LYS A 9 -19.44 1.94 2.39
CA LYS A 9 -20.57 1.56 1.52
C LYS A 9 -20.13 0.67 0.35
N LEU A 10 -19.04 1.02 -0.33
CA LEU A 10 -18.49 0.23 -1.44
C LEU A 10 -18.10 -1.19 -0.99
N THR A 11 -17.50 -1.34 0.20
CA THR A 11 -17.16 -2.68 0.72
C THR A 11 -18.39 -3.55 0.97
N TYR A 12 -19.52 -2.95 1.39
CA TYR A 12 -20.78 -3.67 1.56
C TYR A 12 -21.37 -4.10 0.21
N GLU A 13 -21.39 -3.20 -0.78
CA GLU A 13 -21.88 -3.48 -2.13
C GLU A 13 -21.10 -4.62 -2.80
N LEU A 14 -19.78 -4.67 -2.56
CA LEU A 14 -18.89 -5.72 -3.07
C LEU A 14 -18.86 -7.00 -2.20
N LYS A 15 -19.61 -7.05 -1.09
CA LYS A 15 -19.61 -8.16 -0.11
C LYS A 15 -18.21 -8.45 0.47
N LEU A 16 -17.43 -7.41 0.70
CA LEU A 16 -16.08 -7.45 1.26
C LEU A 16 -16.02 -6.95 2.71
N ASN A 17 -17.14 -6.54 3.30
CA ASN A 17 -17.23 -5.96 4.63
C ASN A 17 -16.71 -6.87 5.77
N GLU A 18 -16.69 -8.19 5.57
CA GLU A 18 -16.11 -9.15 6.53
C GLU A 18 -14.59 -9.33 6.36
N ARG A 19 -14.00 -8.80 5.28
CA ARG A 19 -12.58 -8.94 4.93
C ARG A 19 -11.82 -7.61 4.93
N VAL A 20 -12.51 -6.49 5.12
CA VAL A 20 -11.93 -5.15 5.14
C VAL A 20 -12.20 -4.50 6.49
N THR A 21 -11.12 -4.21 7.22
CA THR A 21 -11.17 -3.48 8.48
C THR A 21 -10.71 -2.04 8.27
N PHE A 22 -11.50 -1.08 8.74
CA PHE A 22 -11.12 0.33 8.78
C PHE A 22 -10.62 0.65 10.20
N HIS A 23 -9.36 1.04 10.31
CA HIS A 23 -8.77 1.43 11.59
C HIS A 23 -8.95 2.93 11.83
N GLU A 24 -9.17 3.29 13.09
CA GLU A 24 -9.07 4.69 13.54
C GLU A 24 -7.61 5.17 13.47
N PRO A 25 -7.36 6.49 13.44
CA PRO A 25 -6.01 7.03 13.46
C PRO A 25 -5.17 6.45 14.60
N VAL A 26 -3.99 5.93 14.25
CA VAL A 26 -3.07 5.30 15.19
C VAL A 26 -2.04 6.33 15.66
N PRO A 27 -1.81 6.48 16.98
CA PRO A 27 -0.71 7.31 17.48
C PRO A 27 0.65 6.81 16.98
N TYR A 28 1.55 7.74 16.62
CA TYR A 28 2.83 7.41 16.01
C TYR A 28 3.66 6.36 16.78
N TYR A 29 3.69 6.44 18.11
CA TYR A 29 4.44 5.50 18.95
C TYR A 29 3.90 4.04 18.92
N LYS A 30 2.70 3.82 18.40
CA LYS A 30 2.12 2.48 18.18
C LYS A 30 2.26 2.00 16.74
N LEU A 31 2.73 2.85 15.82
CA LEU A 31 2.67 2.57 14.40
C LEU A 31 3.44 1.29 14.02
N TYR A 32 4.64 1.12 14.59
CA TYR A 32 5.43 -0.11 14.42
C TYR A 32 4.68 -1.35 14.89
N THR A 33 4.10 -1.30 16.10
CA THR A 33 3.38 -2.46 16.68
C THR A 33 2.09 -2.79 15.93
N GLU A 34 1.45 -1.82 15.29
CA GLU A 34 0.30 -2.07 14.42
C GLU A 34 0.73 -2.66 13.08
N ILE A 35 1.74 -2.07 12.41
CA ILE A 35 2.20 -2.50 11.08
C ILE A 35 2.80 -3.91 11.10
N ASN A 36 3.55 -4.27 12.15
CA ASN A 36 4.20 -5.57 12.27
C ASN A 36 3.21 -6.76 12.37
N GLN A 37 1.91 -6.49 12.52
CA GLN A 37 0.88 -7.55 12.53
C GLN A 37 0.47 -8.00 11.12
N TYR A 38 0.86 -7.25 10.08
CA TYR A 38 0.47 -7.53 8.70
C TYR A 38 1.56 -8.31 7.96
N TYR A 39 1.16 -9.02 6.91
CA TYR A 39 2.06 -9.80 6.06
C TYR A 39 2.70 -8.95 4.94
N LEU A 40 1.94 -7.98 4.42
CA LEU A 40 2.31 -7.20 3.24
C LEU A 40 1.80 -5.76 3.33
N GLY A 41 2.67 -4.80 2.99
CA GLY A 41 2.31 -3.40 2.78
C GLY A 41 1.95 -3.14 1.32
N ILE A 42 1.05 -2.18 1.06
CA ILE A 42 0.64 -1.83 -0.31
C ILE A 42 0.76 -0.32 -0.52
N ILE A 43 1.37 0.09 -1.64
CA ILE A 43 1.44 1.48 -2.11
C ILE A 43 0.90 1.53 -3.55
N PRO A 44 -0.42 1.68 -3.75
CA PRO A 44 -1.04 1.51 -5.05
C PRO A 44 -1.27 2.86 -5.76
N HIS A 45 -0.20 3.61 -6.04
CA HIS A 45 -0.36 4.94 -6.64
C HIS A 45 -0.90 4.86 -8.07
N LYS A 46 -1.81 5.79 -8.39
CA LYS A 46 -2.10 6.14 -9.78
C LYS A 46 -0.94 7.01 -10.29
N ARG A 47 -0.31 6.60 -11.39
CA ARG A 47 0.78 7.37 -12.00
C ARG A 47 0.32 8.74 -12.49
N ASN A 48 1.13 9.74 -12.17
CA ASN A 48 1.04 11.12 -12.61
C ASN A 48 2.37 11.81 -12.29
N LEU A 49 2.54 13.05 -12.73
CA LEU A 49 3.78 13.81 -12.50
C LEU A 49 4.18 13.82 -11.01
N LEU A 50 3.25 14.08 -10.09
CA LEU A 50 3.59 14.11 -8.67
C LEU A 50 4.04 12.74 -8.15
N THR A 51 3.28 11.68 -8.43
CA THR A 51 3.57 10.34 -7.89
C THR A 51 4.80 9.69 -8.52
N ASP A 52 5.24 10.16 -9.69
CA ASP A 52 6.45 9.68 -10.35
C ASP A 52 7.74 10.31 -9.81
N TYR A 53 7.66 11.49 -9.19
CA TYR A 53 8.81 12.25 -8.65
C TYR A 53 8.82 12.37 -7.12
N THR A 54 7.87 11.73 -6.44
CA THR A 54 7.81 11.76 -4.97
C THR A 54 7.70 10.36 -4.39
N VAL A 55 8.27 10.18 -3.19
CA VAL A 55 8.19 8.95 -2.40
C VAL A 55 7.28 9.23 -1.20
N PRO A 56 6.26 8.39 -0.93
CA PRO A 56 5.38 8.59 0.21
C PRO A 56 6.08 8.21 1.51
N ASN A 57 5.92 9.03 2.55
CA ASN A 57 6.51 8.76 3.87
C ASN A 57 6.10 7.39 4.46
N LYS A 58 4.89 6.90 4.11
CA LYS A 58 4.38 5.61 4.57
C LYS A 58 5.29 4.43 4.19
N LEU A 59 6.07 4.56 3.12
CA LEU A 59 7.05 3.56 2.73
C LEU A 59 8.05 3.28 3.86
N TYR A 60 8.58 4.32 4.49
CA TYR A 60 9.58 4.17 5.53
C TYR A 60 9.02 3.53 6.80
N ASP A 61 7.73 3.72 7.10
CA ASP A 61 7.08 3.00 8.18
C ASP A 61 7.02 1.49 7.90
N TYR A 62 6.77 1.09 6.64
CA TYR A 62 6.79 -0.31 6.23
C TYR A 62 8.20 -0.90 6.28
N ILE A 63 9.21 -0.17 5.78
CA ILE A 63 10.62 -0.57 5.81
C ILE A 63 11.09 -0.75 7.27
N LEU A 64 10.83 0.24 8.14
CA LEU A 64 11.21 0.17 9.55
C LEU A 64 10.53 -1.00 10.28
N SER A 65 9.32 -1.35 9.85
CA SER A 65 8.57 -2.49 10.40
C SER A 65 8.96 -3.84 9.79
N GLY A 66 9.93 -3.88 8.86
CA GLY A 66 10.37 -5.10 8.18
C GLY A 66 9.32 -5.69 7.23
N LEU A 67 8.33 -4.91 6.83
CA LEU A 67 7.20 -5.37 6.01
C LEU A 67 7.58 -5.30 4.53
N LYS A 68 7.45 -6.42 3.80
CA LYS A 68 7.55 -6.40 2.35
C LYS A 68 6.45 -5.50 1.77
N VAL A 69 6.76 -4.78 0.69
CA VAL A 69 5.79 -3.88 0.05
C VAL A 69 5.54 -4.27 -1.39
N LEU A 70 4.27 -4.36 -1.76
CA LEU A 70 3.85 -4.36 -3.17
C LEU A 70 3.48 -2.93 -3.58
N PHE A 71 4.12 -2.42 -4.62
CA PHE A 71 3.98 -1.02 -5.01
C PHE A 71 3.84 -0.83 -6.52
N SER A 72 3.20 0.26 -6.94
CA SER A 72 3.09 0.62 -8.36
C SER A 72 4.45 1.03 -8.93
N ASN A 73 4.71 0.72 -10.21
CA ASN A 73 5.97 1.00 -10.92
C ASN A 73 6.23 2.50 -11.21
N ASN A 74 6.04 3.37 -10.22
CA ASN A 74 6.50 4.76 -10.26
C ASN A 74 8.03 4.79 -10.31
N PRO A 75 8.66 5.63 -11.14
CA PRO A 75 10.12 5.77 -11.21
C PRO A 75 10.75 6.00 -9.83
N SER A 76 10.22 6.94 -9.05
CA SER A 76 10.69 7.22 -7.68
C SER A 76 10.70 5.98 -6.77
N LEU A 77 9.66 5.14 -6.83
CA LEU A 77 9.58 3.94 -6.01
C LEU A 77 10.47 2.81 -6.52
N LEU A 78 10.70 2.74 -7.83
CA LEU A 78 11.65 1.78 -8.41
C LEU A 78 13.08 2.11 -7.96
N GLU A 79 13.49 3.37 -8.09
CA GLU A 79 14.80 3.87 -7.64
C GLU A 79 14.98 3.63 -6.13
N GLU A 80 13.97 3.94 -5.32
CA GLU A 80 14.02 3.70 -3.87
C GLU A 80 14.15 2.21 -3.54
N ASN A 81 13.50 1.33 -4.32
CA ASN A 81 13.58 -0.11 -4.11
C ASN A 81 14.95 -0.69 -4.51
N GLU A 82 15.67 -0.08 -5.44
CA GLU A 82 17.06 -0.45 -5.74
C GLU A 82 18.00 -0.21 -4.54
N ILE A 83 17.68 0.79 -3.71
CA ILE A 83 18.47 1.16 -2.52
C ILE A 83 18.11 0.28 -1.32
N TYR A 84 16.82 0.15 -1.02
CA TYR A 84 16.36 -0.48 0.23
C TYR A 84 15.85 -1.91 0.07
N ASN A 85 15.63 -2.39 -1.16
CA ASN A 85 15.13 -3.73 -1.47
C ASN A 85 13.90 -4.11 -0.62
N PHE A 86 12.89 -3.25 -0.61
CA PHE A 86 11.74 -3.36 0.27
C PHE A 86 10.59 -4.19 -0.32
N GLY A 87 10.62 -4.52 -1.62
CA GLY A 87 9.64 -5.43 -2.19
C GLY A 87 9.58 -5.49 -3.71
N MET A 88 8.36 -5.60 -4.23
CA MET A 88 8.10 -5.93 -5.63
C MET A 88 7.17 -4.88 -6.26
N SER A 89 7.47 -4.50 -7.50
CA SER A 89 6.63 -3.59 -8.26
C SER A 89 5.59 -4.32 -9.12
N TYR A 90 4.44 -3.69 -9.35
CA TYR A 90 3.47 -4.05 -10.37
C TYR A 90 3.21 -2.87 -11.33
N GLU A 91 2.70 -3.15 -12.53
CA GLU A 91 2.34 -2.13 -13.51
C GLU A 91 1.13 -1.31 -13.05
N ALA A 92 1.33 0.01 -12.89
CA ALA A 92 0.28 0.89 -12.40
C ALA A 92 -0.97 0.90 -13.30
N GLY A 93 -2.14 0.68 -12.70
CA GLY A 93 -3.41 0.57 -13.43
C GLY A 93 -3.67 -0.80 -14.06
N ASN A 94 -2.70 -1.72 -14.04
CA ASN A 94 -2.88 -3.10 -14.49
C ASN A 94 -3.31 -4.00 -13.32
N LYS A 95 -4.62 -4.27 -13.25
CA LYS A 95 -5.22 -5.13 -12.21
C LYS A 95 -4.67 -6.57 -12.23
N GLU A 96 -4.43 -7.12 -13.42
CA GLU A 96 -4.02 -8.52 -13.54
C GLU A 96 -2.57 -8.69 -13.07
N ASP A 97 -1.68 -7.77 -13.44
CA ASP A 97 -0.31 -7.78 -12.93
C ASP A 97 -0.29 -7.62 -11.41
N PHE A 98 -1.08 -6.70 -10.83
CA PHE A 98 -1.22 -6.56 -9.39
C PHE A 98 -1.60 -7.88 -8.70
N ILE A 99 -2.61 -8.58 -9.22
CA ILE A 99 -3.07 -9.88 -8.66
C ILE A 99 -1.95 -10.92 -8.75
N ASN A 100 -1.25 -11.00 -9.88
CA ASN A 100 -0.18 -11.96 -10.08
C ASN A 100 1.02 -11.68 -9.18
N LYS A 101 1.41 -10.42 -8.99
CA LYS A 101 2.49 -10.03 -8.08
C LYS A 101 2.14 -10.29 -6.62
N ILE A 102 0.89 -10.05 -6.18
CA ILE A 102 0.44 -10.43 -4.83
C ILE A 102 0.66 -11.92 -4.58
N ARG A 103 0.31 -12.78 -5.54
CA ARG A 103 0.40 -14.24 -5.36
C ARG A 103 1.82 -14.78 -5.26
N LEU A 104 2.83 -14.00 -5.66
CA LEU A 104 4.24 -14.38 -5.61
C LEU A 104 4.92 -13.96 -4.30
N LEU A 105 4.28 -13.09 -3.51
CA LEU A 105 4.78 -12.59 -2.23
C LEU A 105 4.19 -13.39 -1.07
#